data_AF-A0A2K8T4C7-F1
#
_entry.id   AF-A0A2K8T4C7-F1
#
_cell.length_a   1.000
_cell.length_b   1.000
_cell.length_c   1.000
_cell.angle_alpha   90.00
_cell.angle_beta   90.00
_cell.angle_gamma   90.00
#
_symmetry.space_group_name_H-M   'P 1'
#
loop_
_entity.id
_entity.type
_entity.pdbx_description
1 polymer ?
#
loop_
_entity_poly.entity_id
_entity_poly.type
_entity_poly.pdbx_seq_one_letter_code
_entity_poly.pdbx_strand_id
1 'polypeptide(L)'
;MLSIYFGTRQLRQTKFPQEFLFSQNDFQCWLNRWRQINGSIIKILPSPNQENTPATVNPDVTAYSFDRLVVSDTASIAQLLIANNFHFENNCAILSITGYPQSIFDTTMQMLRRNPDLKVYAIHDCNPRGIGLVHNLRTNANWFLNSEIVIIDIGLTPRQIIATKRGMFIQSSPESAQAAKQLPEEVRQSLSAEELTWLESGNFVELESFTPQRIIKVLQKGIAGSQNLESDDSSLLLVGDTGNDMYIVQSFG
;
A
#
# COMPACT_ATOMS: atom_id res chain seq x y z
N MET A 1 0.87 -14.50 38.42
CA MET A 1 0.27 -14.74 37.10
C MET A 1 -0.43 -13.48 36.66
N LEU A 2 0.00 -12.87 35.55
CA LEU A 2 -0.78 -11.93 34.75
C LEU A 2 -0.01 -11.72 33.43
N SER A 3 -0.26 -12.63 32.49
CA SER A 3 0.17 -12.45 31.10
C SER A 3 -0.79 -11.45 30.48
N ILE A 4 -0.31 -10.22 30.25
CA ILE A 4 -1.03 -9.22 29.48
C ILE A 4 -0.93 -9.66 28.02
N TYR A 5 -2.03 -10.19 27.50
CA TYR A 5 -2.19 -10.47 26.08
C TYR A 5 -2.11 -9.14 25.31
N PHE A 6 -1.09 -9.02 24.45
CA PHE A 6 -1.08 -8.02 23.38
C PHE A 6 -2.20 -8.36 22.41
N GLY A 7 -3.33 -7.68 22.58
CA GLY A 7 -4.41 -7.65 21.62
C GLY A 7 -4.91 -6.23 21.57
N THR A 8 -4.91 -5.63 20.38
CA THR A 8 -5.82 -4.54 20.10
C THR A 8 -7.23 -5.05 20.43
N ARG A 9 -7.79 -4.64 21.56
CA ARG A 9 -9.20 -4.92 21.84
C ARG A 9 -9.98 -3.96 20.98
N GLN A 10 -10.37 -4.41 19.79
CA GLN A 10 -11.35 -3.70 18.98
C GLN A 10 -12.68 -3.72 19.74
N LEU A 11 -12.87 -2.70 20.58
CA LEU A 11 -14.04 -2.51 21.42
C LEU A 11 -15.20 -2.07 20.53
N ARG A 12 -15.93 -3.05 19.98
CA ARG A 12 -17.14 -2.86 19.17
C ARG A 12 -16.91 -2.07 17.87
N GLN A 13 -17.89 -2.21 16.98
CA GLN A 13 -17.98 -1.49 15.72
C GLN A 13 -17.94 0.02 15.97
N THR A 14 -16.80 0.65 15.72
CA THR A 14 -16.72 2.10 15.74
C THR A 14 -16.51 2.59 14.31
N LYS A 15 -17.49 3.31 13.78
CA LYS A 15 -17.32 4.20 12.62
C LYS A 15 -16.50 5.46 12.98
N PHE A 16 -15.94 5.48 14.19
CA PHE A 16 -15.27 6.63 14.78
C PHE A 16 -13.76 6.45 14.71
N PRO A 17 -13.03 7.56 14.55
CA PRO A 17 -11.58 7.57 14.67
C PRO A 17 -11.12 6.95 15.99
N GLN A 18 -9.99 6.24 15.91
CA GLN A 18 -9.30 5.60 17.00
C GLN A 18 -7.90 6.22 17.11
N GLU A 19 -7.38 6.26 18.32
CA GLU A 19 -6.04 6.75 18.64
C GLU A 19 -5.21 5.63 19.26
N PHE A 20 -3.90 5.67 19.06
CA PHE A 20 -3.00 4.77 19.75
C PHE A 20 -2.95 5.09 21.25
N LEU A 21 -3.04 4.06 22.09
CA LEU A 21 -3.03 4.21 23.55
C LEU A 21 -1.65 4.48 24.13
N PHE A 22 -0.60 4.36 23.32
CA PHE A 22 0.79 4.52 23.74
C PHE A 22 1.59 5.14 22.58
N SER A 23 2.67 5.84 22.93
CA SER A 23 3.54 6.47 21.94
C SER A 23 4.53 5.46 21.33
N GLN A 24 5.12 5.83 20.20
CA GLN A 24 6.22 5.07 19.61
C GLN A 24 7.41 4.92 20.57
N ASN A 25 7.65 5.92 21.43
CA ASN A 25 8.71 5.87 22.43
C ASN A 25 8.43 4.83 23.51
N ASP A 26 7.18 4.71 23.96
CA ASP A 26 6.78 3.70 24.94
C ASP A 26 6.99 2.29 24.37
N PHE A 27 6.55 2.08 23.13
CA PHE A 27 6.76 0.83 22.41
C PHE A 27 8.25 0.49 22.29
N GLN A 28 9.08 1.46 21.89
CA GLN A 28 10.52 1.26 21.72
C GLN A 28 11.20 0.93 23.06
N CYS A 29 10.80 1.57 24.16
CA CYS A 29 11.27 1.27 25.50
C CYS A 29 10.95 -0.18 25.90
N TRP A 30 9.72 -0.65 25.65
CA TRP A 30 9.34 -2.04 25.92
C TRP A 30 10.10 -3.03 25.06
N LEU A 31 10.27 -2.73 23.78
CA LEU A 31 11.02 -3.56 22.84
C LEU A 31 12.49 -3.70 23.27
N ASN A 32 13.12 -2.60 23.70
CA ASN A 32 14.49 -2.61 24.20
C ASN A 32 14.63 -3.47 25.46
N ARG A 33 13.70 -3.36 26.42
CA ARG A 33 13.68 -4.21 27.61
C ARG A 33 13.51 -5.68 27.27
N TRP A 34 12.64 -6.00 26.32
CA TRP A 34 12.45 -7.37 25.85
C TRP A 34 13.74 -7.93 25.25
N ARG A 35 14.45 -7.14 24.42
CA ARG A 35 15.72 -7.53 23.79
C ARG A 35 16.86 -7.74 24.79
N GLN A 36 16.90 -6.98 25.88
CA GLN A 36 17.88 -7.20 26.95
C GLN A 36 17.77 -8.59 27.59
N ILE A 37 16.56 -9.14 27.66
CA ILE A 37 16.29 -10.44 28.28
C ILE A 37 16.38 -11.59 27.26
N ASN A 38 15.84 -11.38 26.06
CA ASN A 38 15.64 -12.45 25.07
C ASN A 38 16.61 -12.40 23.88
N GLY A 39 17.47 -11.37 23.79
CA GLY A 39 18.39 -11.17 22.68
C GLY A 39 17.75 -10.47 21.46
N SER A 40 18.40 -10.60 20.31
CA SER A 40 18.00 -9.93 19.07
C SER A 40 16.79 -10.60 18.41
N ILE A 41 15.92 -9.78 17.82
CA ILE A 41 14.77 -10.26 17.05
C ILE A 41 15.17 -10.26 15.57
N ILE A 42 15.41 -11.45 15.03
CA ILE A 42 15.99 -11.63 13.69
C ILE A 42 15.06 -11.12 12.58
N LYS A 43 13.74 -11.21 12.78
CA LYS A 43 12.72 -10.92 11.73
C LYS A 43 12.03 -9.57 11.87
N ILE A 44 12.52 -8.67 12.74
CA ILE A 44 12.03 -7.29 12.73
C ILE A 44 12.68 -6.56 11.57
N LEU A 45 11.85 -5.99 10.70
CA LEU A 45 12.35 -5.13 9.64
C LEU A 45 12.92 -3.85 10.26
N PRO A 46 14.13 -3.42 9.86
CA PRO A 46 14.63 -2.10 10.22
C PRO A 46 13.79 -1.04 9.50
N SER A 47 13.86 0.21 9.96
CA SER A 47 13.33 1.33 9.20
C SER A 47 13.87 1.29 7.76
N PRO A 48 13.06 1.58 6.73
CA PRO A 48 13.52 1.55 5.35
C PRO A 48 14.73 2.49 5.17
N ASN A 49 15.90 1.91 4.90
CA ASN A 49 17.11 2.69 4.69
C ASN A 49 16.97 3.50 3.40
N GLN A 50 17.15 4.82 3.51
CA GLN A 50 17.27 5.75 2.39
C GLN A 50 18.73 5.94 1.97
N GLU A 51 19.59 4.95 2.23
CA GLU A 51 20.98 5.06 1.86
C GLU A 51 21.13 4.92 0.35
N ASN A 52 21.59 5.99 -0.29
CA ASN A 52 21.93 6.10 -1.72
C ASN A 52 23.19 5.32 -2.10
N THR A 53 23.70 4.44 -1.24
CA THR A 53 24.86 3.64 -1.57
C THR A 53 24.48 2.78 -2.77
N PRO A 54 25.19 2.89 -3.91
CA PRO A 54 24.91 2.05 -5.06
C PRO A 54 25.07 0.61 -4.60
N ALA A 55 23.95 -0.10 -4.42
CA ALA A 55 24.01 -1.52 -4.23
C ALA A 55 24.54 -2.09 -5.55
N THR A 56 25.51 -3.00 -5.47
CA THR A 56 25.87 -3.80 -6.63
C THR A 56 24.59 -4.50 -7.07
N VAL A 57 23.96 -3.99 -8.13
CA VAL A 57 22.74 -4.58 -8.69
C VAL A 57 23.13 -6.01 -9.01
N ASN A 58 22.51 -6.98 -8.33
CA ASN A 58 22.78 -8.38 -8.63
C ASN A 58 22.55 -8.54 -10.14
N PRO A 59 23.53 -9.00 -10.94
CA PRO A 59 23.37 -9.18 -12.38
C PRO A 59 22.13 -10.01 -12.74
N ASP A 60 21.64 -10.86 -11.84
CA ASP A 60 20.37 -11.56 -11.99
C ASP A 60 19.17 -10.59 -12.16
N VAL A 61 19.15 -9.46 -11.46
CA VAL A 61 18.10 -8.42 -11.59
C VAL A 61 18.10 -7.81 -13.00
N THR A 62 19.26 -7.72 -13.64
CA THR A 62 19.38 -7.24 -15.03
C THR A 62 19.01 -8.30 -16.07
N ALA A 63 18.98 -9.57 -15.69
CA ALA A 63 18.55 -10.68 -16.53
C ALA A 63 17.03 -10.95 -16.44
N TYR A 64 16.36 -10.38 -15.45
CA TYR A 64 14.91 -10.51 -15.26
C TYR A 64 14.15 -9.46 -16.09
N SER A 65 13.32 -9.93 -17.01
CA SER A 65 12.23 -9.12 -17.57
C SER A 65 11.12 -9.04 -16.53
N PHE A 66 10.81 -7.84 -16.05
CA PHE A 66 9.65 -7.61 -15.21
C PHE A 66 8.45 -7.28 -16.10
N ASP A 67 7.44 -8.15 -16.07
CA ASP A 67 6.17 -7.91 -16.78
C ASP A 67 5.24 -6.99 -15.96
N ARG A 68 5.57 -6.79 -14.67
CA ARG A 68 4.74 -6.10 -13.70
C ARG A 68 5.58 -5.22 -12.77
N LEU A 69 4.99 -4.11 -12.36
CA LEU A 69 5.49 -3.25 -11.30
C LEU A 69 4.43 -3.09 -10.22
N VAL A 70 4.81 -3.28 -8.96
CA VAL A 70 4.02 -2.86 -7.80
C VAL A 70 4.62 -1.56 -7.26
N VAL A 71 3.82 -0.51 -7.15
CA VAL A 71 4.20 0.75 -6.51
C VAL A 71 3.44 0.94 -5.22
N SER A 72 4.15 1.07 -4.10
CA SER A 72 3.56 1.43 -2.81
C SER A 72 3.65 2.94 -2.53
N ASP A 73 2.72 3.48 -1.76
CA ASP A 73 2.81 4.85 -1.25
C ASP A 73 3.88 5.01 -0.16
N THR A 74 4.15 3.99 0.66
CA THR A 74 5.19 4.02 1.70
C THR A 74 6.33 3.05 1.43
N ALA A 75 7.53 3.39 1.90
CA ALA A 75 8.69 2.52 1.82
C ALA A 75 8.56 1.29 2.73
N SER A 76 7.82 1.41 3.83
CA SER A 76 7.55 0.30 4.77
C SER A 76 6.79 -0.83 4.10
N ILE A 77 5.77 -0.52 3.30
CA ILE A 77 5.01 -1.52 2.54
C ILE A 77 5.87 -2.15 1.43
N ALA A 78 6.67 -1.37 0.70
CA ALA A 78 7.62 -1.92 -0.27
C ALA A 78 8.61 -2.89 0.39
N GLN A 79 9.23 -2.49 1.50
CA GLN A 79 10.16 -3.32 2.26
C GLN A 79 9.49 -4.60 2.78
N LEU A 80 8.25 -4.50 3.28
CA LEU A 80 7.45 -5.65 3.69
C LEU A 80 7.30 -6.66 2.55
N LEU A 81 6.91 -6.21 1.37
CA LEU A 81 6.70 -7.08 0.21
C LEU A 81 8.02 -7.72 -0.27
N ILE A 82 9.09 -6.95 -0.29
CA ILE A 82 10.44 -7.44 -0.64
C ILE A 82 10.90 -8.50 0.36
N ALA A 83 10.76 -8.25 1.67
CA ALA A 83 11.17 -9.18 2.73
C ALA A 83 10.36 -10.48 2.74
N ASN A 84 9.17 -10.48 2.13
CA ASN A 84 8.33 -11.66 1.95
C ASN A 84 8.48 -12.28 0.54
N ASN A 85 9.55 -11.96 -0.20
CA ASN A 85 9.85 -12.50 -1.54
C ASN A 85 8.75 -12.31 -2.60
N PHE A 86 7.86 -11.33 -2.41
CA PHE A 86 6.72 -11.13 -3.29
C PHE A 86 7.13 -10.89 -4.76
N HIS A 87 8.20 -10.13 -4.96
CA HIS A 87 8.76 -9.79 -6.27
C HIS A 87 9.15 -11.04 -7.06
N PHE A 88 9.75 -12.02 -6.38
CA PHE A 88 10.18 -13.29 -6.98
C PHE A 88 8.98 -14.19 -7.31
N GLU A 89 8.02 -14.31 -6.39
CA GLU A 89 6.85 -15.18 -6.58
C GLU A 89 5.89 -14.68 -7.68
N ASN A 90 5.87 -13.37 -7.94
CA ASN A 90 4.90 -12.74 -8.86
C ASN A 90 5.54 -12.14 -10.12
N ASN A 91 6.85 -12.38 -10.34
CA ASN A 91 7.64 -11.81 -11.44
C ASN A 91 7.42 -10.31 -11.59
N CYS A 92 7.57 -9.56 -10.49
CA CYS A 92 7.30 -8.12 -10.47
C CYS A 92 8.41 -7.33 -9.80
N ALA A 93 8.65 -6.12 -10.29
CA ALA A 93 9.44 -5.13 -9.57
C ALA A 93 8.59 -4.52 -8.45
N ILE A 94 9.23 -4.11 -7.34
CA ILE A 94 8.56 -3.44 -6.22
C ILE A 94 9.30 -2.14 -5.94
N LEU A 95 8.59 -1.02 -6.05
CA LEU A 95 9.09 0.30 -5.71
C LEU A 95 8.10 1.01 -4.79
N SER A 96 8.55 2.02 -4.06
CA SER A 96 7.65 2.99 -3.44
C SER A 96 7.70 4.31 -4.19
N ILE A 97 6.69 5.17 -3.99
CA ILE A 97 6.60 6.49 -4.61
C ILE A 97 7.79 7.41 -4.26
N THR A 98 8.50 7.13 -3.15
CA THR A 98 9.72 7.87 -2.74
C THR A 98 10.99 7.36 -3.43
N GLY A 99 10.87 6.39 -4.33
CA GLY A 99 11.98 5.75 -5.03
C GLY A 99 12.64 4.61 -4.25
N TYR A 100 12.13 4.21 -3.09
CA TYR A 100 12.68 3.03 -2.38
C TYR A 100 12.42 1.74 -3.18
N PRO A 101 13.39 0.80 -3.28
CA PRO A 101 14.78 0.95 -2.85
C PRO A 101 15.58 1.87 -3.79
N GLN A 102 16.16 2.95 -3.25
CA GLN A 102 16.79 4.01 -4.04
C GLN A 102 17.98 3.52 -4.86
N SER A 103 18.72 2.56 -4.32
CA SER A 103 19.91 1.99 -4.94
C SER A 103 19.67 1.30 -6.29
N ILE A 104 18.45 0.85 -6.57
CA ILE A 104 18.09 0.16 -7.82
C ILE A 104 17.07 0.94 -8.66
N PHE A 105 16.55 2.06 -8.16
CA PHE A 105 15.41 2.77 -8.74
C PHE A 105 15.62 3.12 -10.22
N ASP A 106 16.71 3.82 -10.54
CA ASP A 106 16.98 4.28 -11.91
C ASP A 106 17.14 3.12 -12.89
N THR A 107 17.90 2.09 -12.48
CA THR A 107 18.14 0.88 -13.27
C THR A 107 16.83 0.14 -13.53
N THR A 108 16.00 -0.06 -12.50
CA THR A 108 14.70 -0.71 -12.60
C THR A 108 13.75 0.09 -13.50
N MET A 109 13.67 1.42 -13.34
CA MET A 109 12.82 2.26 -14.20
C MET A 109 13.25 2.28 -15.66
N GLN A 110 14.56 2.24 -15.95
CA GLN A 110 15.06 2.11 -17.32
C GLN A 110 14.63 0.80 -17.98
N MET A 111 14.59 -0.31 -17.23
CA MET A 111 14.13 -1.61 -17.74
C MET A 111 12.62 -1.60 -17.96
N LEU A 112 11.86 -1.12 -16.97
CA LEU A 112 10.39 -1.08 -17.01
C LEU A 112 9.86 -0.25 -18.19
N ARG A 113 10.48 0.90 -18.47
CA ARG A 113 10.09 1.76 -19.61
C ARG A 113 10.32 1.13 -20.99
N ARG A 114 11.12 0.06 -21.09
CA ARG A 114 11.35 -0.68 -22.33
C ARG A 114 10.30 -1.76 -22.57
N ASN A 115 9.50 -2.08 -21.56
CA ASN A 115 8.45 -3.09 -21.66
C ASN A 115 7.12 -2.43 -22.06
N PRO A 116 6.66 -2.57 -23.32
CA PRO A 116 5.39 -2.00 -23.76
C PRO A 116 4.18 -2.65 -23.09
N ASP A 117 4.31 -3.90 -22.62
CA ASP A 117 3.24 -4.68 -22.01
C ASP A 117 3.25 -4.56 -20.47
N LEU A 118 3.98 -3.59 -19.92
CA LEU A 118 4.10 -3.40 -18.48
C LEU A 118 2.74 -3.10 -17.84
N LYS A 119 2.39 -3.86 -16.81
CA LYS A 119 1.25 -3.57 -15.92
C LYS A 119 1.74 -3.01 -14.59
N VAL A 120 1.25 -1.83 -14.21
CA VAL A 120 1.59 -1.16 -12.96
C VAL A 120 0.43 -1.32 -11.98
N TYR A 121 0.72 -1.75 -10.75
CA TYR A 121 -0.24 -1.93 -9.67
C TYR A 121 0.09 -0.95 -8.54
N ALA A 122 -0.80 -0.02 -8.26
CA ALA A 122 -0.64 0.97 -7.20
C ALA A 122 -1.32 0.48 -5.92
N ILE A 123 -0.54 0.24 -4.86
CA ILE A 123 -1.05 -0.13 -3.53
C ILE A 123 -0.79 1.00 -2.56
N HIS A 124 -1.81 1.44 -1.84
CA HIS A 124 -1.68 2.59 -0.94
C HIS A 124 -2.65 2.54 0.23
N ASP A 125 -2.34 3.33 1.25
CA ASP A 125 -3.20 3.65 2.37
C ASP A 125 -4.43 4.44 1.90
N CYS A 126 -5.53 4.35 2.66
CA CYS A 126 -6.64 5.27 2.45
C CYS A 126 -6.36 6.57 3.19
N ASN A 127 -5.47 7.38 2.62
CA ASN A 127 -5.16 8.74 3.06
C ASN A 127 -5.02 9.64 1.82
N PRO A 128 -5.01 10.98 1.95
CA PRO A 128 -4.92 11.88 0.80
C PRO A 128 -3.71 11.63 -0.11
N ARG A 129 -2.54 11.31 0.47
CA ARG A 129 -1.35 11.00 -0.31
C ARG A 129 -1.51 9.72 -1.12
N GLY A 130 -2.07 8.66 -0.52
CA GLY A 130 -2.31 7.37 -1.15
C GLY A 130 -3.33 7.48 -2.28
N ILE A 131 -4.45 8.18 -2.05
CA ILE A 131 -5.47 8.42 -3.07
C ILE A 131 -4.93 9.23 -4.26
N GLY A 132 -3.95 10.10 -4.03
CA GLY A 132 -3.24 10.81 -5.09
C GLY A 132 -2.17 9.98 -5.83
N LEU A 133 -1.91 8.72 -5.43
CA LEU A 133 -0.77 7.94 -5.95
C LEU A 133 -0.85 7.72 -7.45
N VAL A 134 -1.97 7.24 -7.97
CA VAL A 134 -2.15 6.98 -9.41
C VAL A 134 -1.98 8.26 -10.22
N HIS A 135 -2.54 9.37 -9.74
CA HIS A 135 -2.37 10.68 -10.39
C HIS A 135 -0.89 11.11 -10.39
N ASN A 136 -0.17 10.95 -9.28
CA ASN A 136 1.26 11.25 -9.19
C ASN A 136 2.06 10.40 -10.18
N LEU A 137 1.78 9.09 -10.28
CA LEU A 137 2.45 8.22 -11.24
C LEU A 137 2.27 8.67 -12.70
N ARG A 138 1.07 9.16 -13.06
CA ARG A 138 0.75 9.65 -14.41
C ARG A 138 1.32 11.04 -14.72
N THR A 139 1.55 11.87 -13.71
CA THR A 139 1.94 13.28 -13.90
C THR A 139 3.42 13.56 -13.61
N ASN A 140 4.15 12.57 -13.07
CA ASN A 140 5.53 12.74 -12.65
C ASN A 140 6.53 12.20 -13.70
N ALA A 141 7.47 13.05 -14.12
CA ALA A 141 8.50 12.73 -15.11
C ALA A 141 9.44 11.59 -14.69
N ASN A 142 9.64 11.39 -13.39
CA ASN A 142 10.44 10.26 -12.87
C ASN A 142 9.71 8.92 -12.96
N TRP A 143 8.39 8.95 -13.22
CA TRP A 143 7.54 7.78 -13.33
C TRP A 143 7.05 7.60 -14.78
N PHE A 144 5.77 7.79 -15.02
CA PHE A 144 5.05 7.38 -16.22
C PHE A 144 4.39 8.56 -16.95
N LEU A 145 4.92 9.77 -16.77
CA LEU A 145 4.48 10.96 -17.51
C LEU A 145 4.50 10.72 -19.02
N ASN A 146 3.40 11.05 -19.68
CA ASN A 146 3.18 10.88 -21.13
C ASN A 146 3.37 9.43 -21.62
N SER A 147 3.04 8.44 -20.78
CA SER A 147 3.02 7.03 -21.19
C SER A 147 1.61 6.46 -21.14
N GLU A 148 1.32 5.55 -22.07
CA GLU A 148 0.04 4.82 -22.16
C GLU A 148 0.05 3.55 -21.29
N ILE A 149 0.91 3.50 -20.27
CA ILE A 149 1.07 2.33 -19.42
C ILE A 149 -0.18 2.17 -18.54
N VAL A 150 -0.71 0.94 -18.49
CA VAL A 150 -1.88 0.61 -17.67
C VAL A 150 -1.49 0.64 -16.20
N ILE A 151 -2.14 1.52 -15.44
CA ILE A 151 -1.99 1.65 -13.98
C ILE A 151 -3.30 1.22 -13.32
N ILE A 152 -3.22 0.15 -12.54
CA ILE A 152 -4.35 -0.48 -11.84
C ILE A 152 -4.28 -0.08 -10.38
N ASP A 153 -5.37 0.49 -9.88
CA ASP A 153 -5.48 0.84 -8.47
C ASP A 153 -6.01 -0.36 -7.66
N ILE A 154 -5.20 -0.75 -6.68
CA ILE A 154 -5.49 -1.84 -5.74
C ILE A 154 -5.36 -1.36 -4.28
N GLY A 155 -5.23 -0.06 -4.07
CA GLY A 155 -5.13 0.55 -2.75
C GLY A 155 -6.46 0.54 -1.98
N LEU A 156 -6.38 0.98 -0.73
CA LEU A 156 -7.57 1.18 0.11
C LEU A 156 -8.27 2.46 -0.33
N THR A 157 -9.57 2.37 -0.60
CA THR A 157 -10.39 3.54 -0.99
C THR A 157 -11.41 3.90 0.09
N PRO A 158 -11.82 5.19 0.19
CA PRO A 158 -12.82 5.60 1.17
C PRO A 158 -14.15 4.87 0.95
N ARG A 159 -14.55 4.62 -0.31
CA ARG A 159 -15.74 3.81 -0.64
C ARG A 159 -15.72 2.43 -0.01
N GLN A 160 -14.59 1.71 -0.10
CA GLN A 160 -14.45 0.40 0.53
C GLN A 160 -14.59 0.53 2.05
N ILE A 161 -14.01 1.57 2.64
CA ILE A 161 -14.02 1.76 4.10
C ILE A 161 -15.42 2.07 4.61
N ILE A 162 -16.10 3.01 3.97
CA ILE A 162 -17.45 3.45 4.30
C ILE A 162 -18.46 2.30 4.15
N ALA A 163 -18.33 1.52 3.07
CA ALA A 163 -19.21 0.38 2.81
C ALA A 163 -18.99 -0.83 3.75
N THR A 164 -17.79 -0.94 4.35
CA THR A 164 -17.44 -2.09 5.17
C THR A 164 -18.19 -2.07 6.50
N LYS A 165 -18.97 -3.13 6.75
CA LYS A 165 -19.76 -3.30 7.99
C LYS A 165 -18.93 -3.80 9.18
N ARG A 166 -17.72 -4.31 8.95
CA ARG A 166 -16.76 -4.73 9.99
C ARG A 166 -15.83 -3.58 10.34
N GLY A 167 -15.50 -3.43 11.61
CA GLY A 167 -14.66 -2.31 12.06
C GLY A 167 -13.27 -2.35 11.41
N MET A 168 -12.83 -1.22 10.89
CA MET A 168 -11.43 -0.95 10.53
C MET A 168 -10.81 -0.04 11.58
N PHE A 169 -9.47 -0.06 11.66
CA PHE A 169 -8.74 0.89 12.47
C PHE A 169 -8.64 2.22 11.72
N ILE A 170 -9.69 3.03 11.83
CA ILE A 170 -9.75 4.37 11.26
C ILE A 170 -9.08 5.31 12.25
N GLN A 171 -8.07 6.04 11.79
CA GLN A 171 -7.45 7.13 12.53
C GLN A 171 -7.95 8.47 11.99
N SER A 172 -7.73 9.56 12.73
CA SER A 172 -8.02 10.91 12.25
C SER A 172 -6.95 11.89 12.69
N SER A 173 -6.57 12.81 11.81
CA SER A 173 -5.64 13.89 12.14
C SER A 173 -5.98 15.20 11.41
N PRO A 174 -5.72 16.37 12.02
CA PRO A 174 -5.87 17.66 11.35
C PRO A 174 -5.00 17.78 10.09
N GLU A 175 -3.82 17.17 10.09
CA GLU A 175 -2.90 17.18 8.95
C GLU A 175 -3.48 16.43 7.76
N SER A 176 -4.13 15.28 8.01
CA SER A 176 -4.85 14.53 6.97
C SER A 176 -6.01 15.35 6.41
N ALA A 177 -6.79 16.03 7.27
CA ALA A 177 -7.89 16.89 6.83
C ALA A 177 -7.42 18.02 5.93
N GLN A 178 -6.28 18.64 6.27
CA GLN A 178 -5.68 19.71 5.47
C GLN A 178 -5.14 19.19 4.14
N ALA A 179 -4.50 18.03 4.14
CA ALA A 179 -3.99 17.39 2.92
C ALA A 179 -5.13 16.99 1.96
N ALA A 180 -6.28 16.54 2.49
CA ALA A 180 -7.46 16.21 1.68
C ALA A 180 -7.99 17.41 0.88
N LYS A 181 -7.94 18.61 1.47
CA LYS A 181 -8.34 19.86 0.81
C LYS A 181 -7.36 20.30 -0.28
N GLN A 182 -6.14 19.79 -0.26
CA GLN A 182 -5.07 20.10 -1.21
C GLN A 182 -4.94 19.05 -2.32
N LEU A 183 -5.85 18.06 -2.37
CA LEU A 183 -5.88 17.08 -3.44
C LEU A 183 -6.05 17.76 -4.81
N PRO A 184 -5.36 17.28 -5.87
CA PRO A 184 -5.57 17.75 -7.24
C PRO A 184 -7.03 17.61 -7.65
N GLU A 185 -7.51 18.54 -8.47
CA GLU A 185 -8.92 18.61 -8.86
C GLU A 185 -9.36 17.36 -9.62
N GLU A 186 -8.49 16.78 -10.46
CA GLU A 186 -8.76 15.54 -11.19
C GLU A 186 -8.97 14.35 -10.24
N VAL A 187 -8.23 14.32 -9.12
CA VAL A 187 -8.40 13.28 -8.09
C VAL A 187 -9.68 13.51 -7.31
N ARG A 188 -10.04 14.77 -7.03
CA ARG A 188 -11.29 15.09 -6.33
C ARG A 188 -12.52 14.72 -7.16
N GLN A 189 -12.45 14.89 -8.48
CA GLN A 189 -13.53 14.55 -9.42
C GLN A 189 -13.78 13.04 -9.55
N SER A 190 -12.79 12.18 -9.25
CA SER A 190 -12.98 10.73 -9.26
C SER A 190 -13.66 10.20 -7.98
N LEU A 191 -13.74 11.02 -6.92
CA LEU A 191 -14.31 10.67 -5.63
C LEU A 191 -15.76 11.16 -5.51
N SER A 192 -16.60 10.38 -4.83
CA SER A 192 -17.95 10.84 -4.49
C SER A 192 -17.93 11.88 -3.36
N ALA A 193 -19.03 12.64 -3.21
CA ALA A 193 -19.17 13.62 -2.14
C ALA A 193 -19.03 13.03 -0.73
N GLU A 194 -19.49 11.78 -0.53
CA GLU A 194 -19.33 11.07 0.74
C GLU A 194 -17.85 10.73 1.02
N GLU A 195 -17.11 10.29 -0.01
CA GLU A 195 -15.69 9.97 0.09
C GLU A 195 -14.85 11.22 0.38
N LEU A 196 -15.15 12.34 -0.29
CA LEU A 196 -14.50 13.63 -0.03
C LEU A 196 -14.76 14.12 1.39
N THR A 197 -16.00 14.05 1.84
CA THR A 197 -16.37 14.45 3.22
C THR A 197 -15.62 13.59 4.25
N TRP A 198 -15.49 12.29 3.99
CA TRP A 198 -14.77 11.37 4.87
C TRP A 198 -13.27 11.69 4.96
N LEU A 199 -12.62 12.03 3.85
CA LEU A 199 -11.21 12.45 3.84
C LEU A 199 -11.02 13.84 4.47
N GLU A 200 -11.90 14.80 4.15
CA GLU A 200 -11.82 16.17 4.66
C GLU A 200 -12.13 16.29 6.16
N SER A 201 -12.78 15.29 6.76
CA SER A 201 -12.89 15.18 8.22
C SER A 201 -11.60 14.70 8.89
N GLY A 202 -10.56 14.40 8.10
CA GLY A 202 -9.25 13.96 8.58
C GLY A 202 -9.10 12.46 8.76
N ASN A 203 -10.11 11.67 8.37
CA ASN A 203 -10.05 10.23 8.54
C ASN A 203 -9.03 9.59 7.59
N PHE A 204 -8.35 8.55 8.06
CA PHE A 204 -7.49 7.73 7.23
C PHE A 204 -7.37 6.30 7.76
N VAL A 205 -6.94 5.37 6.89
CA VAL A 205 -6.63 3.97 7.25
C VAL A 205 -5.31 3.59 6.61
N GLU A 206 -4.38 3.12 7.44
CA GLU A 206 -3.05 2.65 7.03
C GLU A 206 -3.11 1.15 6.68
N LEU A 207 -2.37 0.74 5.66
CA LEU A 207 -2.20 -0.67 5.28
C LEU A 207 -1.57 -1.47 6.42
N GLU A 208 -0.70 -0.86 7.22
CA GLU A 208 -0.09 -1.43 8.41
C GLU A 208 -1.10 -1.83 9.50
N SER A 209 -2.36 -1.37 9.40
CA SER A 209 -3.46 -1.85 10.25
C SER A 209 -3.88 -3.29 9.93
N PHE A 210 -3.42 -3.84 8.80
CA PHE A 210 -3.67 -5.22 8.36
C PHE A 210 -2.43 -6.10 8.57
N THR A 211 -2.66 -7.41 8.70
CA THR A 211 -1.55 -8.36 8.78
C THR A 211 -0.82 -8.45 7.42
N PRO A 212 0.50 -8.69 7.40
CA PRO A 212 1.25 -8.86 6.15
C PRO A 212 0.64 -9.90 5.21
N GLN A 213 0.16 -11.02 5.77
CA GLN A 213 -0.50 -12.09 5.01
C GLN A 213 -1.76 -11.60 4.30
N ARG A 214 -2.52 -10.67 4.91
CA ARG A 214 -3.71 -10.10 4.29
C ARG A 214 -3.33 -9.18 3.14
N ILE A 215 -2.35 -8.29 3.35
CA ILE A 215 -1.84 -7.39 2.30
C ILE A 215 -1.36 -8.20 1.08
N ILE A 216 -0.55 -9.23 1.31
CA ILE A 216 -0.03 -10.11 0.24
C ILE A 216 -1.17 -10.80 -0.53
N LYS A 217 -2.16 -11.36 0.18
CA LYS A 217 -3.31 -12.02 -0.46
C LYS A 217 -4.13 -11.07 -1.32
N VAL A 218 -4.32 -9.84 -0.85
CA VAL A 218 -5.05 -8.80 -1.60
C VAL A 218 -4.31 -8.45 -2.86
N LEU A 219 -3.01 -8.24 -2.77
CA LEU A 219 -2.15 -7.93 -3.91
C LEU A 219 -2.15 -9.07 -4.94
N GLN A 220 -2.01 -10.32 -4.50
CA GLN A 220 -2.12 -11.50 -5.37
C GLN A 220 -3.47 -11.58 -6.08
N LYS A 221 -4.57 -11.37 -5.34
CA LYS A 221 -5.92 -11.36 -5.90
C LYS A 221 -6.13 -10.20 -6.88
N GLY A 222 -5.58 -9.02 -6.58
CA GLY A 222 -5.62 -7.85 -7.44
C GLY A 222 -4.92 -8.10 -8.78
N ILE A 223 -3.72 -8.68 -8.72
CA ILE A 223 -2.95 -9.06 -9.91
C ILE A 223 -3.71 -10.12 -10.72
N ALA A 224 -4.20 -11.19 -10.08
CA ALA A 224 -4.95 -12.24 -10.79
C ALA A 224 -6.27 -11.74 -11.38
N GLY A 225 -7.02 -10.90 -10.64
CA GLY A 225 -8.29 -10.33 -11.10
C GLY A 225 -8.13 -9.41 -12.31
N SER A 226 -7.03 -8.67 -12.38
CA SER A 226 -6.75 -7.81 -13.53
C SER A 226 -6.44 -8.57 -14.83
N GLN A 227 -6.03 -9.84 -14.74
CA GLN A 227 -5.84 -10.68 -15.92
C GLN A 227 -7.18 -11.10 -16.53
N ASN A 228 -8.24 -11.21 -15.72
CA ASN A 228 -9.58 -11.56 -16.19
C ASN A 228 -10.35 -10.36 -16.76
N LEU A 229 -9.92 -9.13 -16.49
CA LEU A 229 -10.49 -7.92 -17.13
C LEU A 229 -10.18 -7.85 -18.63
N GLU A 230 -9.21 -8.62 -19.14
CA GLU A 230 -8.95 -8.76 -20.58
C GLU A 230 -9.92 -9.73 -21.29
N SER A 231 -10.78 -10.45 -20.55
CA SER A 231 -11.65 -11.48 -21.13
C SER A 231 -13.15 -11.28 -20.92
N ASP A 232 -13.63 -10.41 -20.02
CA ASP A 232 -15.07 -10.22 -19.84
C ASP A 232 -15.43 -8.85 -19.23
N ASP A 233 -16.38 -8.17 -19.88
CA ASP A 233 -16.85 -6.79 -19.61
C ASP A 233 -17.78 -6.68 -18.38
N SER A 234 -17.62 -7.59 -17.43
CA SER A 234 -18.47 -7.69 -16.25
C SER A 234 -17.71 -7.21 -15.01
N SER A 235 -18.09 -6.03 -14.52
CA SER A 235 -17.68 -5.51 -13.22
C SER A 235 -17.78 -6.60 -12.15
N LEU A 236 -16.63 -7.07 -11.66
CA LEU A 236 -16.56 -8.18 -10.72
C LEU A 236 -16.96 -7.71 -9.31
N LEU A 237 -18.26 -7.67 -9.07
CA LEU A 237 -18.86 -7.82 -7.75
C LEU A 237 -18.85 -9.30 -7.39
N LEU A 238 -17.98 -9.73 -6.49
CA LEU A 238 -18.13 -11.03 -5.83
C LEU A 238 -17.98 -10.89 -4.32
N VAL A 239 -19.15 -10.89 -3.68
CA VAL A 239 -19.35 -11.24 -2.27
C VAL A 239 -18.97 -12.71 -2.13
N GLY A 240 -17.84 -12.98 -1.48
CA GLY A 240 -17.53 -14.34 -1.04
C GLY A 240 -18.52 -14.77 0.04
N ASP A 241 -19.15 -15.93 -0.14
CA ASP A 241 -20.07 -16.61 0.80
C ASP A 241 -19.39 -17.02 2.15
N THR A 242 -18.13 -16.62 2.34
CA THR A 242 -17.38 -16.72 3.59
C THR A 242 -17.03 -15.35 4.17
N GLY A 243 -17.80 -14.31 3.87
CA GLY A 243 -17.95 -13.09 4.69
C GLY A 243 -16.69 -12.31 5.08
N ASN A 244 -15.52 -12.54 4.49
CA ASN A 244 -14.24 -11.97 4.97
C ASN A 244 -13.47 -11.14 3.95
N ASP A 245 -13.85 -11.16 2.68
CA ASP A 245 -13.09 -10.50 1.62
C ASP A 245 -14.01 -9.59 0.80
N MET A 246 -13.86 -8.27 0.97
CA MET A 246 -14.33 -7.28 -0.01
C MET A 246 -13.13 -6.41 -0.36
N TYR A 247 -12.47 -6.75 -1.45
CA TYR A 247 -11.53 -5.89 -2.15
C TYR A 247 -12.07 -5.71 -3.56
N ILE A 248 -12.25 -4.46 -3.97
CA ILE A 248 -12.69 -4.11 -5.33
C ILE A 248 -11.45 -3.62 -6.06
N VAL A 249 -11.08 -4.29 -7.14
CA VAL A 249 -10.02 -3.87 -8.06
C VAL A 249 -10.66 -2.89 -9.05
N GLN A 250 -10.07 -1.71 -9.25
CA GLN A 250 -10.50 -0.80 -10.32
C GLN A 250 -9.38 -0.63 -11.33
N SER A 251 -9.70 -0.94 -12.59
CA SER A 251 -8.87 -0.57 -13.73
C SER A 251 -9.29 0.83 -14.16
N PHE A 252 -8.35 1.79 -14.14
CA PHE A 252 -8.55 3.08 -14.77
C PHE A 252 -7.89 3.03 -16.14
N GLY A 253 -8.72 2.79 -17.17
CA GLY A 253 -8.34 3.06 -18.56
C GLY A 253 -8.09 4.54 -18.80
#